data_AF-A0A972E109-F1
#
_entry.id   AF-A0A972E109-F1
#
_cell.length_a   1.000
_cell.length_b   1.000
_cell.length_c   1.000
_cell.angle_alpha   90.00
_cell.angle_beta   90.00
_cell.angle_gamma   90.00
#
_symmetry.space_group_name_H-M   'P 1'
#
loop_
_entity.id
_entity.type
_entity.pdbx_description
1 polymer ?
#
loop_
_entity_poly.entity_id
_entity_poly.type
_entity_poly.pdbx_seq_one_letter_code
_entity_poly.pdbx_strand_id
1 'polypeptide(L)'
;MGQQQHTDVGHPLTEARIACPTCKRLLRVRTAGAAGRPRFFPFCSERCKLVDLNAWLDADYRIPARPDEESEDAMSSGEASS
;
A
#
# COMPACT_ATOMS: atom_id res chain seq x y z
N MET A 1 -5.04 -49.88 16.39
CA MET A 1 -5.44 -48.79 17.30
C MET A 1 -4.22 -47.89 17.49
N GLY A 2 -4.10 -46.83 16.69
CA GLY A 2 -2.91 -45.98 16.67
C GLY A 2 -3.28 -44.70 15.95
N GLN A 3 -4.03 -43.85 16.65
CA GLN A 3 -4.59 -42.63 16.11
C GLN A 3 -3.46 -41.61 15.90
N GLN A 4 -3.49 -40.96 14.75
CA GLN A 4 -2.52 -39.95 14.32
C GLN A 4 -2.33 -38.85 15.38
N GLN A 5 -1.09 -38.57 15.74
CA GLN A 5 -0.71 -37.41 16.53
C GLN A 5 -0.35 -36.28 15.57
N HIS A 6 -1.33 -35.44 15.26
CA HIS A 6 -1.09 -34.16 14.59
C HIS A 6 -0.67 -33.18 15.69
N THR A 7 0.63 -33.00 15.91
CA THR A 7 1.11 -31.90 16.73
C THR A 7 1.01 -30.62 15.90
N ASP A 8 -0.03 -29.83 16.16
CA ASP A 8 -0.12 -28.44 15.70
C ASP A 8 0.99 -27.63 16.38
N VAL A 9 2.18 -27.63 15.78
CA VAL A 9 3.22 -26.65 16.08
C VAL A 9 2.72 -25.35 15.45
N GLY A 10 1.92 -24.60 16.22
CA GLY A 10 1.30 -23.35 15.81
C GLY A 10 2.28 -22.45 15.04
N HIS A 11 1.92 -22.13 13.80
CA HIS A 11 2.76 -21.48 12.79
C HIS A 11 3.04 -20.00 13.11
N PRO A 12 4.20 -19.63 13.70
CA PRO A 12 4.50 -18.25 14.10
C PRO A 12 4.89 -17.35 12.93
N LEU A 13 5.10 -17.91 11.73
CA LEU A 13 5.49 -17.20 10.52
C LEU A 13 4.30 -16.62 9.73
N THR A 14 3.07 -16.87 10.20
CA THR A 14 1.85 -16.50 9.49
C THR A 14 1.23 -15.18 9.97
N GLU A 15 1.81 -14.51 10.98
CA GLU A 15 1.31 -13.23 11.51
C GLU A 15 2.38 -12.14 11.40
N ALA A 16 2.06 -11.03 10.74
CA ALA A 16 2.94 -9.87 10.56
C ALA A 16 2.33 -8.62 11.20
N ARG A 17 3.20 -7.66 11.53
CA ARG A 17 2.80 -6.31 11.94
C ARG A 17 3.11 -5.34 10.83
N ILE A 18 2.10 -4.66 10.32
CA ILE A 18 2.24 -3.61 9.31
C ILE A 18 1.67 -2.29 9.84
N ALA A 19 2.27 -1.16 9.45
CA ALA A 19 1.74 0.15 9.78
C ALA A 19 0.69 0.59 8.75
N CYS A 20 -0.41 1.19 9.22
CA CYS A 20 -1.36 1.85 8.35
C CYS A 20 -0.65 3.01 7.61
N PRO A 21 -0.68 3.07 6.27
CA PRO A 21 -0.01 4.14 5.53
C PRO A 21 -0.49 5.54 5.91
N THR A 22 -1.78 5.68 6.22
CA THR A 22 -2.43 6.97 6.54
C THR A 22 -2.17 7.45 7.97
N CYS A 23 -2.43 6.61 8.99
CA CYS A 23 -2.41 7.04 10.40
C CYS A 23 -1.31 6.37 11.24
N LYS A 24 -0.49 5.52 10.63
CA LYS A 24 0.64 4.79 11.24
C LYS A 24 0.27 3.80 12.36
N ARG A 25 -1.02 3.56 12.63
CA ARG A 25 -1.47 2.51 13.55
C ARG A 25 -0.96 1.13 13.10
N LEU A 26 -0.45 0.33 14.03
CA LEU A 26 0.00 -1.04 13.76
C LEU A 26 -1.18 -2.01 13.66
N LEU A 27 -1.25 -2.77 12.57
CA LEU A 27 -2.19 -3.85 12.36
C LEU A 27 -1.49 -5.19 12.51
N ARG A 28 -2.13 -6.12 13.22
CA ARG A 28 -1.76 -7.55 13.18
C ARG A 28 -2.52 -8.18 12.02
N VAL A 29 -1.78 -8.79 11.10
CA VAL A 29 -2.36 -9.35 9.87
C VAL A 29 -1.82 -10.75 9.66
N ARG A 30 -2.67 -11.65 9.18
CA ARG A 30 -2.18 -12.96 8.73
C ARG A 30 -1.64 -12.84 7.30
N THR A 31 -0.41 -13.30 7.09
CA THR A 31 0.30 -13.23 5.81
C THR A 31 -0.04 -14.40 4.88
N ALA A 32 -0.54 -15.50 5.44
CA ALA A 32 -0.98 -16.67 4.68
C ALA A 32 -2.35 -16.42 4.03
N GLY A 33 -2.34 -16.07 2.74
CA GLY A 33 -3.54 -15.95 1.90
C GLY A 33 -4.38 -14.68 2.14
N ALA A 34 -5.35 -14.43 1.26
CA ALA A 34 -6.22 -13.26 1.34
C ALA A 34 -7.23 -13.33 2.49
N ALA A 35 -7.63 -14.55 2.89
CA ALA A 35 -8.62 -14.80 3.94
C ALA A 35 -8.20 -14.29 5.34
N GLY A 36 -6.91 -14.04 5.55
CA GLY A 36 -6.36 -13.56 6.82
C GLY A 36 -6.21 -12.04 6.94
N ARG A 37 -6.54 -11.29 5.88
CA ARG A 37 -6.32 -9.83 5.83
C ARG A 37 -7.57 -9.06 6.28
N PRO A 38 -7.42 -7.97 7.06
CA PRO A 38 -8.54 -7.07 7.37
C PRO A 38 -9.23 -6.56 6.10
N ARG A 39 -10.54 -6.30 6.16
CA ARG A 39 -11.36 -5.82 5.02
C ARG A 39 -10.76 -4.63 4.28
N PHE A 40 -10.12 -3.71 5.01
CA PHE A 40 -9.54 -2.47 4.47
C PHE A 40 -8.02 -2.53 4.33
N PHE A 41 -7.39 -3.70 4.45
CA PHE A 41 -5.94 -3.87 4.32
C PHE A 41 -5.42 -3.19 3.03
N PRO A 42 -4.34 -2.38 3.09
CA PRO A 42 -3.39 -2.19 4.21
C PRO A 42 -3.79 -1.11 5.24
N PHE A 43 -4.99 -0.54 5.15
CA PHE A 43 -5.49 0.50 6.05
C PHE A 43 -6.21 -0.08 7.27
N CYS A 44 -6.21 0.66 8.38
CA CYS A 44 -6.91 0.22 9.60
C CYS A 44 -8.42 0.43 9.58
N SER A 45 -8.94 1.19 8.60
CA SER A 45 -10.37 1.52 8.48
C SER A 45 -10.71 2.08 7.10
N GLU A 46 -11.99 2.13 6.77
CA GLU A 46 -12.50 2.80 5.58
C GLU A 46 -12.11 4.28 5.52
N ARG A 47 -12.17 4.99 6.65
CA ARG A 47 -11.74 6.40 6.73
C ARG A 47 -10.31 6.58 6.25
N CYS A 48 -9.38 5.72 6.68
CA CYS A 48 -7.98 5.83 6.27
C CYS A 48 -7.80 5.54 4.77
N LYS A 49 -8.55 4.58 4.21
CA LYS A 49 -8.59 4.32 2.77
C LYS A 49 -9.07 5.56 1.99
N LEU A 50 -10.13 6.22 2.46
CA LEU A 50 -10.70 7.40 1.79
C LEU A 50 -9.78 8.62 1.87
N VAL A 51 -9.13 8.85 3.02
CA VAL A 51 -8.15 9.93 3.17
C VAL A 51 -6.96 9.73 2.24
N ASP A 52 -6.46 8.50 2.15
CA ASP A 52 -5.38 8.16 1.21
C ASP A 52 -5.79 8.45 -0.23
N LEU A 53 -6.99 8.00 -0.62
CA LEU A 53 -7.56 8.28 -1.95
C LEU A 53 -7.67 9.78 -2.23
N ASN A 54 -8.09 10.58 -1.24
CA ASN A 54 -8.17 12.03 -1.39
C ASN A 54 -6.80 12.65 -1.67
N ALA A 55 -5.76 12.24 -0.95
CA ALA A 55 -4.38 12.73 -1.18
C ALA A 55 -3.87 12.37 -2.59
N TRP A 56 -4.30 11.24 -3.16
CA TRP A 56 -4.02 10.92 -4.56
C TRP A 56 -4.73 11.88 -5.53
N LEU A 57 -6.00 12.17 -5.28
CA LEU A 57 -6.78 13.09 -6.12
C LEU A 57 -6.25 14.53 -6.06
N ASP A 58 -5.74 14.94 -4.90
CA ASP A 58 -5.16 16.28 -4.67
C ASP A 58 -3.70 16.40 -5.17
N ALA A 59 -3.13 15.34 -5.74
CA ALA A 59 -1.74 15.28 -6.20
C ALA A 59 -0.70 15.61 -5.10
N ASP A 60 -1.00 15.21 -3.87
CA ASP A 60 -0.09 15.36 -2.72
C ASP A 60 1.07 14.36 -2.77
N TYR A 61 0.89 13.21 -3.43
CA TYR A 61 1.96 12.24 -3.67
C TYR A 61 2.81 12.66 -4.87
N ARG A 62 4.09 12.98 -4.62
CA ARG A 62 5.05 13.37 -5.64
C ARG A 62 6.31 12.51 -5.60
N ILE A 63 6.80 12.13 -6.78
CA ILE A 63 8.11 11.51 -6.93
C ILE A 63 9.10 12.65 -7.16
N PRO A 64 10.12 12.85 -6.31
CA PRO A 64 11.12 13.89 -6.54
C PRO A 64 11.88 13.58 -7.84
N ALA A 65 12.03 14.58 -8.70
CA ALA A 65 12.88 14.46 -9.89
C ALA A 65 14.35 14.28 -9.47
N ARG A 66 15.09 13.48 -10.23
CA ARG A 66 16.54 13.45 -10.09
C ARG A 66 17.11 14.75 -10.67
N PRO A 67 18.16 15.31 -10.06
CA PRO A 67 18.69 16.62 -10.44
C PRO A 67 19.24 16.69 -11.88
N ASP A 68 19.34 15.59 -12.60
CA ASP A 68 19.88 15.48 -13.96
C ASP A 68 18.82 15.24 -15.06
N GLU A 69 17.53 15.20 -14.72
CA GLU A 69 16.44 14.97 -15.69
C GLU A 69 15.75 16.30 -16.05
N GLU A 70 16.46 17.17 -16.78
CA GLU A 70 15.87 18.38 -17.37
C GLU A 70 15.01 17.98 -18.58
N SER A 71 13.73 18.39 -18.54
CA SER A 71 12.63 17.92 -19.38
C SER A 71 12.78 18.22 -20.87
N GLU A 72 12.65 17.21 -21.74
CA GLU A 72 12.49 17.37 -23.19
C GLU A 72 11.04 17.75 -23.61
N ASP A 73 10.10 17.86 -22.67
CA ASP A 73 8.67 18.09 -22.97
C ASP A 73 8.24 19.58 -23.09
N ALA A 74 9.17 20.53 -23.13
CA ALA A 74 8.86 21.96 -23.23
C ALA A 74 8.74 22.52 -24.68
N MET A 75 8.56 21.67 -25.71
CA MET A 75 8.54 22.10 -27.12
C MET A 75 7.27 21.71 -27.90
N SER A 76 6.09 21.79 -27.30
CA SER A 76 4.83 21.75 -28.05
C SER A 76 3.84 22.80 -27.55
N SER A 77 4.14 24.08 -27.80
CA SER A 77 3.15 25.16 -27.92
C SER A 77 3.86 26.45 -28.36
N GLY A 78 3.87 26.73 -29.66
CA GLY A 78 4.30 28.04 -30.17
C GLY A 78 4.50 28.09 -31.67
N GLU A 79 3.68 28.90 -32.34
CA GLU A 79 3.83 29.43 -33.72
C GLU A 79 3.35 28.57 -34.90
N ALA A 80 2.05 28.72 -35.21
CA ALA A 80 1.62 28.91 -36.59
C ALA A 80 1.08 30.34 -36.72
N SER A 81 1.88 31.22 -37.32
CA SER A 81 1.46 32.53 -37.82
C SER A 81 2.04 32.73 -39.22
N SER A 82 1.25 32.36 -40.23
CA SER A 82 1.00 33.04 -41.51
C SER A 82 0.37 32.06 -42.49
#